data_AF-A0A6B2DLG7-F1
#
_entry.id   AF-A0A6B2DLG7-F1
#
_cell.length_a   1.000
_cell.length_b   1.000
_cell.length_c   1.000
_cell.angle_alpha   90.00
_cell.angle_beta   90.00
_cell.angle_gamma   90.00
#
_symmetry.space_group_name_H-M   'P 1'
#
loop_
_entity.id
_entity.type
_entity.pdbx_description
1 polymer ?
#
loop_
_entity_poly.entity_id
_entity_poly.type
_entity_poly.pdbx_seq_one_letter_code
_entity_poly.pdbx_strand_id
1 'polypeptide(L)' 'SLRTSTLLFADSPANPAYPTAWYVRAEPFPVVSFATTYHRPWLLEPGGELTLTHHLVVVDGEPDPARLAELAARAAE' A
#
# COMPACT_ATOMS: atom_id res chain seq x y z
N SER A 1 -11.43 27.00 1.51
CA SER A 1 -10.54 26.32 2.47
C SER A 1 -10.21 24.97 1.88
N LEU A 2 -8.93 24.65 1.65
CA LEU A 2 -8.54 23.32 1.18
C LEU A 2 -8.81 22.34 2.33
N ARG A 3 -9.71 21.38 2.11
CA ARG A 3 -9.90 20.27 3.05
C ARG A 3 -8.71 19.33 2.93
N THR A 4 -8.17 18.88 4.06
CA THR A 4 -7.14 17.84 4.09
C THR A 4 -7.79 16.48 3.85
N SER A 5 -7.05 15.56 3.27
CA SER A 5 -7.42 14.14 3.21
C SER A 5 -6.19 13.30 3.48
N THR A 6 -6.38 12.21 4.18
CA THR A 6 -5.33 11.27 4.56
C THR A 6 -5.48 10.00 3.74
N LEU A 7 -4.37 9.53 3.16
CA LEU A 7 -4.30 8.25 2.47
C LEU A 7 -3.56 7.24 3.36
N LEU A 8 -4.23 6.14 3.68
CA LEU A 8 -3.62 4.99 4.34
C LEU A 8 -3.39 3.90 3.30
N PHE A 9 -2.12 3.51 3.13
CA PHE A 9 -1.73 2.39 2.29
C PHE A 9 -1.35 1.23 3.23
N ALA A 10 -2.10 0.13 3.17
CA ALA A 10 -1.85 -1.05 4.00
C ALA A 10 -1.44 -2.23 3.11
N ASP A 11 -0.26 -2.78 3.41
CA ASP A 11 0.26 -3.99 2.79
C ASP A 11 -0.36 -5.23 3.45
N SER A 12 -0.61 -6.27 2.66
CA SER A 12 -1.19 -7.51 3.18
C SER A 12 -0.08 -8.46 3.65
N PRO A 13 -0.17 -9.02 4.88
CA PRO A 13 0.72 -10.09 5.34
C PRO A 13 0.72 -11.34 4.45
N ALA A 14 -0.31 -11.53 3.63
CA ALA A 14 -0.39 -12.63 2.67
C ALA A 14 0.48 -12.42 1.42
N ASN A 15 1.00 -11.20 1.20
CA ASN A 15 1.83 -10.90 0.03
C ASN A 15 3.18 -11.61 0.11
N PRO A 16 3.67 -12.24 -0.97
CA PRO A 16 4.96 -12.94 -0.97
C PRO A 16 6.16 -12.08 -0.61
N ALA A 17 6.04 -10.75 -0.76
CA ALA A 17 7.08 -9.78 -0.46
C ALA A 17 6.87 -9.05 0.88
N TYR A 18 5.90 -9.45 1.71
CA TYR A 18 5.55 -8.72 2.93
C TYR A 18 6.73 -8.64 3.92
N PRO A 19 7.03 -7.45 4.48
CA PRO A 19 6.51 -6.15 4.09
C PRO A 19 7.10 -5.69 2.75
N THR A 20 6.23 -5.34 1.81
CA THR A 20 6.55 -4.95 0.45
C THR A 20 7.35 -3.64 0.46
N ALA A 21 8.44 -3.60 -0.31
CA ALA A 21 9.21 -2.38 -0.51
C ALA A 21 8.35 -1.26 -1.12
N TRP A 22 8.73 -0.01 -0.86
CA TRP A 22 7.97 1.15 -1.33
C TRP A 22 8.70 1.88 -2.45
N TYR A 23 7.92 2.33 -3.44
CA TYR A 23 8.37 3.34 -4.38
C TYR A 23 7.67 4.66 -4.07
N VAL A 24 8.47 5.70 -3.80
CA VAL A 24 7.99 7.05 -3.53
C VAL A 24 8.71 8.02 -4.44
N ARG A 25 7.96 8.92 -5.05
CA ARG A 25 8.49 10.00 -5.90
C ARG A 25 7.68 11.28 -5.66
N ALA A 26 8.36 12.42 -5.61
CA ALA A 26 7.72 13.72 -5.40
C ALA A 26 7.43 14.50 -6.70
N GLU A 27 8.27 14.33 -7.73
CA GLU A 27 8.19 15.09 -8.98
C GLU A 27 7.98 14.18 -10.21
N PRO A 28 7.28 14.63 -11.26
CA PRO A 28 6.56 15.91 -11.38
C PRO A 28 5.25 15.97 -10.59
N PHE A 29 4.87 14.86 -9.96
CA PHE A 29 3.75 14.78 -9.01
C PHE A 29 4.00 13.65 -8.01
N PRO A 30 3.37 13.71 -6.81
CA PRO A 30 3.50 12.69 -5.80
C PRO A 30 3.01 11.33 -6.30
N VAL A 31 3.85 10.31 -6.14
CA VAL A 31 3.51 8.91 -6.39
C VAL A 31 3.96 8.09 -5.19
N VAL A 32 3.07 7.24 -4.72
CA VAL A 32 3.34 6.20 -3.73
C VAL A 32 2.81 4.90 -4.31
N SER A 33 3.62 3.84 -4.31
CA SER A 33 3.23 2.51 -4.76
C SER A 33 3.94 1.44 -3.95
N PHE A 34 3.26 0.33 -3.73
CA PHE A 34 3.89 -0.94 -3.37
C PHE A 34 4.80 -1.37 -4.53
N ALA A 35 6.01 -1.80 -4.22
CA ALA A 35 7.07 -2.09 -5.17
C ALA A 35 7.58 -3.54 -5.00
N THR A 36 6.67 -4.50 -5.19
CA THR A 36 6.89 -5.96 -5.02
C THR A 36 8.09 -6.51 -5.81
N THR A 37 8.48 -5.85 -6.89
CA THR A 37 9.58 -6.29 -7.78
C THR A 37 10.85 -5.44 -7.64
N TYR A 38 10.91 -4.54 -6.65
CA TYR A 38 12.00 -3.56 -6.55
C TYR A 38 13.38 -4.20 -6.31
N HIS A 39 13.46 -5.11 -5.34
CA HIS A 39 14.73 -5.75 -4.97
C HIS A 39 15.06 -6.99 -5.80
N ARG A 40 14.05 -7.69 -6.31
CA ARG A 40 14.25 -8.94 -7.04
C ARG A 40 13.18 -9.17 -8.12
N PRO A 41 13.54 -9.82 -9.23
CA PRO A 41 12.56 -10.32 -10.18
C PRO A 41 11.78 -11.51 -9.60
N TRP A 42 10.57 -11.73 -10.12
CA TRP A 42 9.77 -12.94 -9.87
C TRP A 42 9.73 -13.75 -11.15
N LEU A 43 9.90 -15.06 -11.03
CA LEU A 43 9.67 -16.00 -12.13
C LEU A 43 8.26 -16.56 -11.99
N LEU A 44 7.46 -16.43 -13.05
CA LEU A 44 6.15 -17.07 -13.17
C LEU A 44 6.22 -18.05 -14.35
N GLU A 45 6.06 -19.33 -14.05
CA GLU A 45 5.93 -20.37 -15.07
C GLU A 45 4.66 -20.19 -15.90
N PRO A 46 4.55 -20.79 -17.10
CA PRO A 46 3.32 -20.77 -17.87
C PRO A 46 2.12 -21.27 -17.03
N GLY A 47 1.10 -20.41 -16.87
CA GLY A 47 -0.07 -20.68 -16.04
C GLY A 47 0.11 -20.40 -14.54
N GLY A 48 1.29 -19.93 -14.10
CA GLY A 48 1.52 -19.47 -12.74
C GLY A 48 0.88 -18.09 -12.49
N GLU A 49 0.45 -17.86 -11.24
CA GLU A 49 -0.17 -16.62 -10.81
C GLU A 49 0.62 -15.97 -9.66
N LEU A 50 0.69 -14.64 -9.67
CA LEU A 50 1.14 -13.84 -8.53
C LEU A 50 -0.04 -13.03 -8.01
N THR A 51 -0.59 -13.42 -6.88
CA THR A 51 -1.64 -12.67 -6.19
C THR A 51 -1.01 -11.66 -5.23
N LEU A 52 -1.40 -10.40 -5.35
CA LEU A 52 -1.01 -9.33 -4.45
C LEU A 52 -2.26 -8.60 -3.96
N THR A 53 -2.38 -8.44 -2.65
CA THR A 53 -3.46 -7.73 -1.99
C THR A 53 -2.94 -6.40 -1.46
N HIS A 54 -3.56 -5.30 -1.88
CA HIS A 54 -3.19 -3.95 -1.46
C HIS A 54 -4.45 -3.21 -1.05
N HIS A 55 -4.42 -2.55 0.11
CA HIS A 55 -5.54 -1.75 0.58
C HIS A 55 -5.17 -0.27 0.54
N LEU A 56 -6.05 0.54 -0.05
CA LEU A 56 -5.97 2.00 -0.04
C LEU A 56 -7.23 2.54 0.62
N VAL A 57 -7.07 3.28 1.71
CA VAL A 57 -8.17 3.94 2.41
C VAL A 57 -8.01 5.45 2.27
N VAL A 58 -9.09 6.11 1.82
CA VAL A 58 -9.17 7.57 1.76
C VAL A 58 -9.98 8.05 2.97
N VAL A 59 -9.35 8.88 3.81
CA VAL A 59 -9.94 9.43 5.02
C VAL A 59 -10.07 10.94 4.86
N ASP A 60 -11.25 11.50 5.16
CA ASP A 60 -11.44 12.94 5.19
C ASP A 60 -10.78 13.53 6.44
N GLY A 61 -10.04 14.63 6.28
CA GLY A 61 -9.34 15.32 7.36
C GLY A 61 -7.91 14.85 7.63
N GLU A 62 -7.39 15.39 8.74
CA GLU A 62 -6.04 15.13 9.24
C GLU A 62 -5.90 13.71 9.83
N PRO A 63 -4.66 13.16 9.86
CA PRO A 63 -4.43 11.82 10.39
C PRO A 63 -4.69 11.77 11.91
N ASP A 64 -5.64 10.93 12.34
CA ASP A 64 -5.77 10.46 13.72
C ASP A 64 -5.13 9.07 13.85
N PRO A 65 -4.01 8.92 14.61
CA PRO A 65 -3.32 7.64 14.76
C PRO A 65 -4.20 6.50 15.25
N ALA A 66 -5.14 6.75 16.16
CA ALA A 66 -6.01 5.70 16.71
C ALA A 66 -6.96 5.18 15.62
N ARG A 67 -7.57 6.10 14.86
CA ARG A 67 -8.41 5.77 13.72
C ARG A 67 -7.65 5.06 12.61
N LEU A 68 -6.42 5.50 12.32
CA LEU A 68 -5.58 4.86 11.31
C LEU A 68 -5.19 3.43 11.71
N ALA A 69 -4.89 3.19 12.98
CA ALA A 69 -4.60 1.84 13.48
C ALA A 69 -5.82 0.91 13.35
N GLU A 70 -7.03 1.38 13.65
CA GLU A 70 -8.27 0.62 13.45
C GLU A 70 -8.48 0.28 11.96
N LEU A 71 -8.30 1.26 11.08
CA LEU A 71 -8.43 1.05 9.63
C LEU A 71 -7.36 0.09 9.09
N ALA A 72 -6.13 0.16 9.59
CA ALA A 72 -5.05 -0.74 9.23
C ALA A 72 -5.33 -2.18 9.69
N ALA A 73 -5.86 -2.36 10.90
CA ALA A 73 -6.26 -3.68 11.40
C ALA A 73 -7.36 -4.30 10.54
N ARG A 74 -8.38 -3.51 10.18
CA ARG A 74 -9.46 -3.93 9.26
C ARG A 74 -8.97 -4.24 7.85
N ALA A 75 -7.93 -3.57 7.40
CA ALA A 75 -7.29 -3.84 6.10
C ALA A 75 -6.37 -5.06 6.13
N ALA A 76 -6.08 -5.63 7.31
CA ALA A 76 -5.29 -6.85 7.46
C ALA A 76 -6.15 -8.12 7.60
N GLU A 77 -7.47 -7.98 7.71
CA GLU A 77 -8.47 -9.06 7.66
C GLU A 77 -8.70 -9.54 6.21
#